data_AF-A0A1V3IGG4-F1
#
_entry.id   AF-A0A1V3IGG4-F1
#
_cell.length_a   1.000
_cell.length_b   1.000
_cell.length_c   1.000
_cell.angle_alpha   90.00
_cell.angle_beta   90.00
_cell.angle_gamma   90.00
#
_symmetry.space_group_name_H-M   'P 1'
#
loop_
_entity.id
_entity.type
_entity.pdbx_description
1 polymer ?
#
loop_
_entity_poly.entity_id
_entity_poly.type
_entity_poly.pdbx_seq_one_letter_code
_entity_poly.pdbx_strand_id
1 'polypeptide(L)' 'MYQIKKWAIAMVFCGLSTAALADWERGTSVDEQETGDWRYTKCIYETLGGFRFSMINKGLCPLSVEVNPETGQVRK' A
#
# COMPACT_ATOMS: atom_id res chain seq x y z
N MET A 1 -24.55 37.61 -26.18
CA MET A 1 -24.38 36.94 -24.87
C MET A 1 -24.36 35.41 -25.05
N TYR A 2 -23.27 34.82 -25.56
CA TYR A 2 -23.22 33.37 -25.85
C TYR A 2 -21.85 32.71 -25.54
N GLN A 3 -20.95 33.42 -24.85
CA GLN A 3 -19.59 32.93 -24.58
C GLN A 3 -19.39 32.47 -23.13
N ILE A 4 -20.26 32.85 -22.20
CA ILE A 4 -20.13 32.55 -20.76
C ILE A 4 -20.54 31.09 -20.47
N LYS A 5 -21.43 30.50 -21.28
CA LYS A 5 -21.95 29.14 -21.08
C LYS A 5 -20.94 28.01 -21.35
N LYS A 6 -19.90 28.24 -22.16
CA LYS A 6 -18.94 27.19 -22.55
C LYS A 6 -17.95 26.84 -21.42
N TRP A 7 -17.65 27.80 -20.54
CA TRP A 7 -16.65 27.64 -19.49
C TRP A 7 -17.20 27.02 -18.21
N ALA A 8 -18.51 27.06 -17.99
CA ALA A 8 -19.16 26.45 -16.84
C ALA A 8 -19.16 24.91 -16.90
N ILE A 9 -19.15 24.34 -18.11
CA ILE A 9 -19.17 22.88 -18.31
C ILE A 9 -17.80 22.25 -18.02
N ALA A 10 -16.70 23.00 -18.19
CA ALA A 10 -15.34 22.50 -17.97
C ALA A 10 -14.99 22.32 -16.48
N MET A 11 -15.68 23.00 -15.55
CA MET A 11 -15.36 22.92 -14.12
C MET A 11 -16.02 21.74 -13.37
N VAL A 12 -16.99 21.06 -13.98
CA VAL A 12 -17.68 19.91 -13.34
C VAL A 12 -16.85 18.63 -13.41
N PHE A 13 -15.78 18.58 -14.23
CA PHE A 13 -15.01 17.36 -14.47
C PHE A 13 -13.79 17.15 -13.54
N CYS A 14 -13.43 18.14 -12.70
CA CYS A 14 -12.29 18.04 -11.78
C CYS A 14 -12.68 17.57 -10.36
N GLY A 15 -13.85 16.96 -10.19
CA GLY A 15 -14.36 16.55 -8.87
C GLY A 15 -14.09 15.08 -8.49
N LEU A 16 -13.62 14.25 -9.42
CA LEU A 16 -13.27 12.85 -9.15
C LEU A 16 -11.78 12.73 -8.86
N SER A 17 -11.29 13.50 -7.89
CA SER A 17 -10.07 13.13 -7.19
C SER A 17 -10.41 11.84 -6.46
N THR A 18 -10.02 10.73 -7.08
CA THR A 18 -10.13 9.38 -6.54
C THR A 18 -9.87 9.42 -5.05
N ALA A 19 -10.87 9.00 -4.28
CA ALA A 19 -10.65 8.62 -2.90
C ALA A 19 -9.54 7.56 -2.94
N ALA A 20 -8.31 8.00 -2.66
CA ALA A 20 -7.23 7.17 -2.16
C ALA A 20 -7.72 6.67 -0.80
N LEU A 21 -8.64 5.71 -0.86
CA LEU A 21 -8.97 4.89 0.28
C LEU A 21 -7.67 4.14 0.52
N ALA A 22 -6.98 4.55 1.57
CA ALA A 22 -5.95 3.79 2.27
C ALA A 22 -6.53 2.42 2.66
N ASP A 23 -6.78 1.58 1.66
CA ASP A 23 -7.32 0.25 1.83
C ASP A 23 -6.17 -0.63 2.26
N TRP A 24 -6.34 -1.26 3.41
CA TRP A 24 -5.32 -2.14 3.94
C TRP A 24 -5.26 -3.36 3.05
N GLU A 25 -4.15 -3.52 2.33
CA GLU A 25 -3.92 -4.66 1.47
C GLU A 25 -3.29 -5.80 2.26
N ARG A 26 -3.76 -7.02 1.99
CA ARG A 26 -3.15 -8.22 2.56
C ARG A 26 -1.87 -8.55 1.80
N GLY A 27 -0.74 -8.55 2.50
CA GLY A 27 0.53 -9.07 2.03
C GLY A 27 0.78 -10.49 2.55
N THR A 28 1.27 -11.37 1.68
CA THR A 28 1.67 -12.75 2.03
C THR A 28 3.18 -12.87 2.03
N SER A 29 3.73 -13.61 2.99
CA SER A 29 5.17 -13.86 3.06
C SER A 29 5.60 -14.67 1.83
N VAL A 30 6.59 -14.17 1.10
CA VAL A 30 7.12 -14.81 -0.11
C VAL A 30 8.57 -15.23 0.05
N ASP A 31 9.31 -14.61 0.97
CA ASP A 31 10.71 -14.90 1.22
C ASP A 31 11.13 -14.44 2.63
N GLU A 32 12.16 -15.07 3.17
CA GLU A 32 12.72 -14.78 4.49
C GLU A 32 14.25 -14.73 4.40
N GLN A 33 14.85 -13.71 4.98
CA GLN A 33 16.30 -13.51 4.97
C GLN A 33 16.83 -13.29 6.39
N GLU A 34 18.01 -13.84 6.64
CA GLU A 34 18.73 -13.61 7.90
C GLU A 34 19.24 -12.16 7.97
N THR A 35 19.15 -11.55 9.14
CA THR A 35 19.63 -10.16 9.35
C THR A 35 21.01 -10.09 10.00
N GLY A 36 21.65 -11.24 10.28
CA GLY A 36 22.90 -11.35 11.02
C GLY A 36 22.74 -11.41 12.54
N ASP A 37 21.58 -11.05 13.09
CA ASP A 37 21.18 -11.34 14.47
C ASP A 37 20.14 -12.45 14.47
N TRP A 38 20.41 -13.55 15.17
CA TRP A 38 19.54 -14.72 15.28
C TRP A 38 18.14 -14.41 15.84
N ARG A 39 17.97 -13.26 16.50
CA ARG A 39 16.68 -12.83 17.05
C ARG A 39 15.79 -12.19 16.00
N TYR A 40 16.34 -11.75 14.88
CA TYR A 40 15.64 -10.94 13.89
C TYR A 40 15.71 -11.56 12.50
N THR A 41 14.56 -11.61 11.84
CA THR A 41 14.39 -12.13 10.48
C THR A 41 13.82 -11.02 9.62
N LYS A 42 14.39 -10.83 8.43
CA LYS A 42 13.84 -9.95 7.41
C LYS A 42 12.80 -10.73 6.62
N CYS A 43 11.55 -10.34 6.79
CA CYS A 43 10.39 -10.95 6.15
C CYS A 43 10.03 -10.14 4.91
N ILE A 44 9.89 -10.79 3.76
CA ILE A 44 9.49 -10.15 2.51
C ILE A 44 8.06 -10.55 2.19
N TYR A 45 7.22 -9.55 1.94
CA TYR A 45 5.81 -9.69 1.67
C TYR A 45 5.46 -9.15 0.29
N GLU A 46 4.47 -9.76 -0.34
CA GLU A 46 3.89 -9.31 -1.59
C GLU A 46 2.36 -9.29 -1.48
N THR A 47 1.72 -8.19 -1.89
CA THR A 47 0.26 -8.11 -1.98
C THR A 47 -0.23 -8.70 -3.30
N LEU A 48 -1.53 -9.02 -3.39
CA LEU A 48 -2.13 -9.47 -4.66
C LEU A 48 -2.03 -8.41 -5.77
N GLY A 49 -1.88 -7.13 -5.41
CA GLY A 49 -1.64 -6.03 -6.34
C GLY A 49 -0.18 -5.94 -6.83
N GLY A 50 0.71 -6.80 -6.36
CA GLY A 50 2.14 -6.81 -6.71
C GLY A 50 2.98 -5.80 -5.92
N PHE A 51 2.43 -5.18 -4.87
CA PHE A 51 3.20 -4.33 -3.98
C PHE A 51 4.10 -5.20 -3.09
N ARG A 52 5.41 -5.01 -3.21
CA ARG A 52 6.41 -5.80 -2.49
C ARG A 52 7.15 -4.95 -1.48
N PHE A 53 7.21 -5.44 -0.24
CA PHE A 53 7.86 -4.73 0.86
C PHE A 53 8.55 -5.73 1.80
N SER A 54 9.41 -5.21 2.68
CA SER A 54 10.07 -6.03 3.70
C SER A 54 9.99 -5.40 5.07
N MET A 55 9.88 -6.22 6.10
CA MET A 55 9.92 -5.79 7.50
C MET A 55 10.84 -6.69 8.32
N ILE A 56 11.45 -6.13 9.35
CA ILE A 56 12.23 -6.92 10.32
C ILE A 56 11.27 -7.37 11.42
N ASN A 57 11.15 -8.68 11.60
CA ASN A 57 10.39 -9.26 12.69
C ASN A 57 11.32 -9.96 13.69
N LYS A 58 10.91 -9.96 14.97
CA LYS A 58 11.59 -10.76 15.98
C LYS A 58 11.07 -12.20 15.90
N GLY A 59 11.96 -13.15 15.63
CA GLY A 59 11.62 -14.56 15.44
C GLY A 59 11.08 -14.88 14.04
N LEU A 60 10.06 -15.73 13.96
CA LEU A 60 9.49 -16.23 12.69
C LEU A 60 8.66 -15.16 11.99
N CYS A 61 8.62 -15.18 10.66
CA CYS A 61 7.78 -14.28 9.89
C CYS A 61 6.30 -14.70 9.94
N PRO A 62 5.37 -13.76 10.20
CA PRO A 62 3.95 -14.01 10.02
C PRO A 62 3.65 -14.46 8.58
N LEU A 63 2.74 -15.42 8.40
CA LEU A 63 2.31 -15.88 7.08
C LEU A 63 1.69 -14.76 6.24
N SER A 64 0.91 -13.89 6.88
CA SER A 64 0.32 -12.71 6.25
C SER A 64 0.30 -11.52 7.20
N VAL A 65 0.42 -10.32 6.63
CA VAL A 65 0.25 -9.04 7.34
C VAL A 65 -0.63 -8.13 6.48
N GLU A 66 -1.18 -7.09 7.07
CA GLU A 66 -1.88 -6.05 6.32
C GLU A 66 -0.98 -4.82 6.21
N VAL A 67 -0.86 -4.29 5.01
CA VAL A 67 -0.05 -3.11 4.69
C VAL A 67 -0.94 -2.05 4.08
N ASN A 68 -0.72 -0.81 4.47
CA ASN A 68 -1.20 0.32 3.71
C ASN A 68 -0.08 0.74 2.74
N PRO A 69 -0.17 0.42 1.43
CA PRO A 69 0.89 0.69 0.48
C PRO A 69 1.13 2.20 0.26
N GLU A 70 0.15 3.05 0.54
CA GLU A 70 0.28 4.50 0.41
C GLU A 70 1.10 5.13 1.54
N THR A 71 0.98 4.59 2.77
CA THR A 71 1.64 5.13 3.96
C THR A 71 2.81 4.30 4.46
N GLY A 72 2.95 3.06 4.00
CA GLY A 72 3.94 2.09 4.48
C GLY A 72 3.64 1.54 5.88
N GLN A 73 2.47 1.83 6.46
CA GLN A 73 2.08 1.27 7.75
C GLN A 73 1.76 -0.22 7.61
N VAL A 74 2.18 -1.02 8.59
CA VAL A 74 1.95 -2.46 8.63
C VAL A 74 1.27 -2.83 9.95
N ARG A 75 0.24 -3.68 9.87
CA ARG A 75 -0.42 -4.29 11.03
C ARG A 75 -0.48 -5.81 10.88
N LYS A 76 -0.45 -6.51 12.00
CA LYS A 76 -0.35 -7.97 12.10
C LYS A 76 -1.67 -8.58 12.53
#